data_AF-A0A950RTT4-F1
#
_entry.id   AF-A0A950RTT4-F1
#
_cell.length_a   1.000
_cell.length_b   1.000
_cell.length_c   1.000
_cell.angle_alpha   90.00
_cell.angle_beta   90.00
_cell.angle_gamma   90.00
#
_symmetry.space_group_name_H-M   'P 1'
#
loop_
_entity.id
_entity.type
_entity.pdbx_description
1 polymer ?
#
loop_
_entity_poly.entity_id
_entity_poly.type
_entity_poly.pdbx_seq_one_letter_code
_entity_poly.pdbx_strand_id
1 'polypeptide(L)'
;VERLASAGAGGEELGNKVKQLCRRGRAIGRFVTLWCHDREWGAAGQLAAAERFAWPLPTRAMDPCDLMQAILSCEAFAQETVLKSGEQAA
;
A
#
# COMPACT_ATOMS: atom_id res chain seq x y z
N VAL A 1 36.08 -17.86 1.10
CA VAL A 1 34.80 -18.38 0.58
C VAL A 1 33.70 -17.59 1.28
N GLU A 2 33.44 -16.35 0.87
CA GLU A 2 32.53 -15.45 1.60
C GLU A 2 32.02 -14.31 0.69
N ARG A 3 31.36 -14.68 -0.43
CA ARG A 3 30.67 -13.71 -1.32
C ARG A 3 29.34 -14.20 -1.89
N LEU A 4 29.00 -15.48 -1.70
CA LEU A 4 27.78 -16.09 -2.28
C LEU A 4 26.53 -15.87 -1.39
N ALA A 5 26.69 -15.59 -0.10
CA ALA A 5 25.57 -15.32 0.80
C ALA A 5 24.86 -13.98 0.52
N SER A 6 25.59 -12.98 0.03
CA SER A 6 25.02 -11.65 -0.23
C SER A 6 24.08 -11.60 -1.44
N ALA A 7 24.24 -12.51 -2.41
CA ALA A 7 23.39 -12.56 -3.61
C ALA A 7 22.07 -13.31 -3.35
N GLY A 8 22.10 -14.37 -2.53
CA GLY A 8 20.89 -15.09 -2.11
C GLY A 8 19.98 -14.25 -1.22
N ALA A 9 20.56 -13.55 -0.24
CA ALA A 9 19.81 -12.65 0.65
C ALA A 9 19.09 -11.52 -0.11
N GLY A 10 19.69 -10.98 -1.17
CA GLY A 10 19.07 -9.96 -2.02
C GLY A 10 17.87 -10.48 -2.82
N GLY A 11 17.93 -11.73 -3.30
CA GLY A 11 16.83 -12.36 -4.04
C GLY A 11 15.64 -12.71 -3.16
N GLU A 12 15.90 -13.22 -1.95
CA GLU A 12 14.85 -13.52 -0.97
C GLU A 12 14.17 -12.24 -0.46
N GLU A 13 14.95 -11.20 -0.18
CA GLU A 13 14.44 -9.87 0.20
C GLU A 13 13.58 -9.25 -0.91
N LEU A 14 14.05 -9.30 -2.16
CA LEU A 14 13.29 -8.80 -3.31
C LEU A 14 11.97 -9.59 -3.49
N GLY A 15 12.03 -10.91 -3.36
CA GLY A 15 10.85 -11.77 -3.42
C GLY A 15 9.83 -11.45 -2.32
N ASN A 16 10.30 -11.18 -1.11
CA ASN A 16 9.45 -10.77 0.01
C ASN A 16 8.80 -9.41 -0.23
N LYS A 17 9.55 -8.43 -0.76
CA LYS A 17 9.01 -7.12 -1.16
C LYS A 17 7.94 -7.24 -2.22
N VAL A 18 8.16 -8.03 -3.28
CA VAL A 18 7.15 -8.26 -4.32
C VAL A 18 5.89 -8.90 -3.72
N LYS A 19 6.04 -9.92 -2.86
CA LYS A 19 4.89 -10.54 -2.17
C LYS A 19 4.13 -9.52 -1.32
N GLN A 20 4.84 -8.65 -0.59
CA GLN A 20 4.23 -7.60 0.22
C GLN A 20 3.45 -6.62 -0.66
N LEU A 21 4.04 -6.14 -1.76
CA LEU A 21 3.38 -5.25 -2.72
C LEU A 21 2.14 -5.90 -3.33
N CYS A 22 2.21 -7.17 -3.75
CA CYS A 22 1.06 -7.89 -4.29
C CYS A 22 -0.05 -8.08 -3.25
N ARG A 23 0.29 -8.38 -1.99
CA ARG A 23 -0.69 -8.45 -0.89
C ARG A 23 -1.36 -7.10 -0.69
N ARG A 24 -0.57 -6.02 -0.69
CA ARG A 24 -1.07 -4.64 -0.54
C ARG A 24 -2.01 -4.26 -1.68
N GLY A 25 -1.62 -4.51 -2.93
CA GLY A 25 -2.45 -4.25 -4.10
C GLY A 25 -3.79 -5.00 -4.06
N ARG A 26 -3.79 -6.25 -3.59
CA ARG A 26 -5.04 -7.02 -3.40
C ARG A 26 -5.94 -6.40 -2.33
N ALA A 27 -5.37 -5.96 -1.20
CA ALA A 27 -6.13 -5.30 -0.14
C ALA A 27 -6.77 -3.99 -0.63
N ILE A 28 -6.02 -3.17 -1.38
CA ILE A 28 -6.53 -1.94 -2.01
C ILE A 28 -7.63 -2.27 -3.00
N GLY A 29 -7.45 -3.25 -3.88
CA GLY A 29 -8.47 -3.68 -4.83
C GLY A 29 -9.76 -4.10 -4.13
N ARG A 30 -9.66 -4.90 -3.05
CA ARG A 30 -10.83 -5.29 -2.25
C ARG A 30 -11.52 -4.10 -1.59
N PHE A 31 -10.76 -3.15 -1.07
CA PHE A 31 -11.30 -1.91 -0.51
C PHE A 31 -12.09 -1.12 -1.57
N VAL A 32 -11.53 -0.94 -2.76
CA VAL A 32 -12.21 -0.25 -3.87
C VAL A 32 -13.49 -0.97 -4.27
N THR A 33 -13.48 -2.30 -4.36
CA THR A 33 -14.70 -3.06 -4.65
C THR A 33 -15.78 -2.85 -3.59
N LEU A 34 -15.42 -2.99 -2.31
CA LEU A 34 -16.35 -2.79 -1.20
C LEU A 34 -16.92 -1.36 -1.19
N TRP A 35 -16.08 -0.36 -1.45
CA TRP A 35 -16.48 1.05 -1.39
C TRP A 35 -17.36 1.45 -2.57
N CYS A 36 -16.93 1.14 -3.79
CA CYS A 36 -17.50 1.69 -5.01
C CYS A 36 -18.60 0.81 -5.63
N HIS A 37 -18.44 -0.51 -5.58
CA HIS A 37 -19.36 -1.45 -6.23
C HIS A 37 -20.38 -2.02 -5.24
N ASP A 38 -19.90 -2.61 -4.15
CA ASP A 38 -20.78 -3.28 -3.18
C ASP A 38 -21.49 -2.26 -2.27
N ARG A 39 -20.97 -1.03 -2.16
CA ARG A 39 -21.43 0.06 -1.27
C ARG A 39 -21.44 -0.33 0.22
N GLU A 40 -20.61 -1.31 0.58
CA GLU A 40 -20.41 -1.80 1.95
C GLU A 40 -19.33 -0.97 2.66
N TRP A 41 -19.61 0.33 2.89
CA TRP A 41 -18.62 1.28 3.43
C TRP A 41 -18.13 0.92 4.83
N GLY A 42 -18.98 0.31 5.65
CA GLY A 42 -18.59 -0.19 6.97
C GLY A 42 -17.53 -1.28 6.88
N ALA A 43 -17.73 -2.27 5.99
CA ALA A 43 -16.76 -3.34 5.76
C ALA A 43 -15.46 -2.80 5.14
N ALA A 44 -15.56 -1.83 4.22
CA ALA A 44 -14.39 -1.15 3.67
C ALA A 44 -13.59 -0.42 4.76
N GLY A 45 -14.26 0.28 5.68
CA GLY A 45 -13.62 0.94 6.82
C GLY A 45 -12.93 -0.05 7.77
N GLN A 46 -13.56 -1.18 8.06
CA GLN A 46 -12.96 -2.25 8.87
C GLN A 46 -11.72 -2.84 8.20
N LEU A 47 -11.78 -3.09 6.89
CA LEU A 47 -10.63 -3.55 6.11
C LEU A 47 -9.48 -2.54 6.18
N ALA A 48 -9.79 -1.25 6.02
CA ALA A 48 -8.78 -0.20 6.09
C ALA A 48 -8.11 -0.12 7.46
N ALA A 49 -8.88 -0.30 8.55
CA ALA A 49 -8.32 -0.36 9.90
C ALA A 49 -7.44 -1.62 10.11
N ALA A 50 -7.91 -2.78 9.67
CA ALA A 50 -7.18 -4.04 9.78
C ALA A 50 -5.86 -4.04 8.99
N GLU A 51 -5.87 -3.50 7.77
CA GLU A 51 -4.69 -3.36 6.91
C GLU A 51 -3.86 -2.11 7.23
N ARG A 52 -4.28 -1.33 8.24
CA ARG A 52 -3.62 -0.11 8.71
C ARG A 52 -3.28 0.84 7.58
N PHE A 53 -4.28 1.10 6.73
CA PHE A 53 -4.16 2.07 5.64
C PHE A 53 -3.91 3.47 6.22
N ALA A 54 -2.94 4.18 5.64
CA ALA A 54 -2.50 5.49 6.11
C ALA A 54 -3.17 6.67 5.39
N TRP A 55 -3.94 6.39 4.33
CA TRP A 55 -4.70 7.40 3.61
C TRP A 55 -6.03 7.69 4.33
N PRO A 56 -6.55 8.92 4.20
CA PRO A 56 -7.87 9.27 4.70
C PRO A 56 -8.95 8.42 4.01
N LEU A 57 -9.94 7.98 4.79
CA LEU A 57 -11.11 7.31 4.23
C LEU A 57 -11.96 8.31 3.42
N PRO A 58 -12.50 7.90 2.26
CA PRO A 58 -13.40 8.75 1.51
C PRO A 58 -14.67 9.05 2.32
N THR A 59 -15.28 10.21 2.09
CA THR A 59 -16.55 10.60 2.74
C THR A 59 -17.76 10.52 1.80
N ARG A 60 -17.53 10.17 0.54
CA ARG A 60 -18.54 10.11 -0.51
C ARG A 60 -18.31 8.93 -1.45
N ALA A 61 -19.33 8.64 -2.25
CA ALA A 61 -19.17 7.76 -3.40
C ALA A 61 -18.16 8.35 -4.40
N MET A 62 -17.28 7.50 -4.91
CA MET A 62 -16.24 7.84 -5.89
C MET A 62 -16.21 6.78 -6.99
N ASP A 63 -15.72 7.17 -8.17
CA ASP A 63 -15.37 6.22 -9.22
C ASP A 63 -14.21 5.30 -8.75
N PRO A 64 -14.22 4.00 -9.09
CA PRO A 64 -13.16 3.07 -8.70
C PRO A 64 -11.76 3.49 -9.13
N CYS A 65 -11.59 4.01 -10.35
CA CYS A 65 -10.30 4.42 -10.87
C CYS A 65 -9.82 5.68 -10.15
N ASP A 66 -10.69 6.66 -9.94
CA ASP A 66 -10.38 7.88 -9.19
C ASP A 66 -9.96 7.56 -7.74
N LEU A 67 -10.68 6.63 -7.09
CA LEU A 67 -10.36 6.21 -5.73
C LEU A 67 -9.01 5.50 -5.66
N MET A 68 -8.74 4.56 -6.58
CA MET A 68 -7.46 3.87 -6.63
C MET A 68 -6.30 4.85 -6.88
N GLN A 69 -6.47 5.79 -7.80
CA GLN A 69 -5.46 6.81 -8.08
C GLN A 69 -5.20 7.72 -6.87
N ALA A 70 -6.25 8.12 -6.14
CA ALA A 70 -6.11 8.92 -4.92
C ALA A 70 -5.33 8.17 -3.81
N ILE A 71 -5.61 6.87 -3.64
CA ILE A 71 -4.90 6.00 -2.69
C ILE A 71 -3.40 5.92 -3.04
N LEU A 72 -3.09 5.59 -4.30
CA LEU A 72 -1.70 5.45 -4.76
C LEU A 72 -0.92 6.77 -4.64
N SER A 73 -1.58 7.89 -4.94
CA SER A 73 -0.98 9.22 -4.76
C SER A 73 -0.61 9.45 -3.30
N CYS A 74 -1.52 9.15 -2.36
CA CYS A 74 -1.25 9.25 -0.93
C CYS A 74 -0.09 8.35 -0.48
N GLU A 75 -0.05 7.10 -0.94
CA GLU A 75 1.07 6.18 -0.60
C GLU A 75 2.41 6.71 -1.14
N ALA A 76 2.44 7.26 -2.35
CA ALA A 76 3.65 7.85 -2.94
C ALA A 76 4.14 9.06 -2.13
N PHE A 77 3.25 9.97 -1.73
CA PHE A 77 3.61 11.11 -0.88
C PHE A 77 4.14 10.65 0.48
N ALA A 78 3.52 9.64 1.10
CA ALA A 78 4.01 9.09 2.36
C ALA A 78 5.42 8.49 2.21
N GLN A 79 5.69 7.75 1.14
CA GLN A 79 7.03 7.21 0.87
C GLN A 79 8.08 8.31 0.65
N GLU A 80 7.72 9.37 -0.07
CA GLU A 80 8.62 10.49 -0.33
C GLU A 80 9.01 11.23 0.96
N THR A 81 8.08 11.41 1.90
CA THR A 81 8.38 12.04 3.21
C THR A 81 9.32 11.20 4.07
N VAL A 82 9.20 9.87 4.02
CA VAL A 82 10.10 8.96 4.75
C VAL A 82 11.52 9.00 4.18
N LEU A 83 11.66 9.04 2.85
CA LEU A 83 12.96 9.15 2.18
C LEU A 83 13.65 10.49 2.49
N LYS A 84 12.92 11.60 2.42
CA LYS A 84 13.45 12.94 2.72
C LYS A 84 13.83 13.12 4.19
N SER A 85 13.13 12.45 5.11
CA SER A 85 13.45 12.49 6.54
C SER A 85 14.70 11.68 6.90
N GLY A 86 15.03 10.64 6.11
CA GLY A 86 16.26 9.86 6.26
C GLY A 86 17.51 10.57 5.72
N GLU A 87 17.37 11.46 4.74
CA GLU A 87 18.48 12.18 4.10
C GLU A 87 18.93 13.44 4.88
N GLN A 88 18.10 13.96 5.79
CA GLN A 88 18.46 15.10 6.66
C GLN A 88 19.12 14.70 7.99
N ALA A 89 19.29 13.40 8.26
CA ALA A 89 19.89 12.86 9.49
C ALA A 89 21.25 12.18 9.27
N ALA A 90 21.89 12.38 8.11
CA ALA A 90 23.19 11.83 7.74
C ALA A 90 24.23 12.93 7.47
#